data_AF-E2BWR4-F1
#
_entry.id   AF-E2BWR4-F1
#
_cell.length_a   1.000
_cell.length_b   1.000
_cell.length_c   1.000
_cell.angle_alpha   90.00
_cell.angle_beta   90.00
_cell.angle_gamma   90.00
#
_symmetry.space_group_name_H-M   'P 1'
#
loop_
_entity.id
_entity.type
_entity.pdbx_description
1 polymer ?
#
loop_
_entity_poly.entity_id
_entity_poly.type
_entity_poly.pdbx_seq_one_letter_code
_entity_poly.pdbx_strand_id
1 'polypeptide(L)' 'LPHAAYSPDCASSDYHLFRSMAHALTEECFNSYENVEKWVTDWIASKDESFFRRGIRLLTERWEKVIANDGQYFD' A
#
# COMPACT_ATOMS: atom_id res chain seq x y z
N LEU A 1 -17.12 -6.02 -3.79
CA LEU A 1 -16.49 -6.61 -4.99
C LEU A 1 -15.64 -7.80 -4.56
N PRO A 2 -15.63 -8.90 -5.31
CA PRO A 2 -14.65 -9.97 -5.10
C PRO A 2 -13.23 -9.43 -5.38
N HIS A 3 -12.22 -10.02 -4.75
CA HIS A 3 -10.82 -9.73 -5.04
C HIS A 3 -10.31 -10.73 -6.08
N ALA A 4 -9.86 -10.24 -7.24
CA ALA A 4 -9.31 -11.08 -8.29
C ALA A 4 -7.92 -11.61 -7.88
N ALA A 5 -7.58 -12.81 -8.34
CA ALA A 5 -6.25 -13.38 -8.10
C ALA A 5 -5.19 -12.53 -8.83
N TYR A 6 -4.02 -12.39 -8.21
CA TYR A 6 -2.88 -11.63 -8.75
C TYR A 6 -3.18 -10.15 -9.04
N SER A 7 -4.03 -9.47 -8.26
CA SER A 7 -4.32 -8.05 -8.47
C SER A 7 -3.80 -7.13 -7.34
N PRO A 8 -2.46 -7.07 -7.09
CA PRO A 8 -1.89 -6.19 -6.07
C PRO A 8 -2.11 -4.71 -6.40
N ASP A 9 -2.24 -4.36 -7.68
CA ASP A 9 -2.64 -3.05 -8.19
C ASP A 9 -4.06 -2.65 -7.73
N CYS A 10 -4.89 -3.60 -7.29
CA CYS A 10 -6.20 -3.37 -6.71
C CYS A 10 -6.25 -3.54 -5.19
N ALA A 11 -5.14 -3.89 -4.54
CA ALA A 11 -5.04 -4.03 -3.09
C ALA A 11 -4.42 -2.78 -2.46
N SER A 12 -5.21 -2.03 -1.68
CA SER A 12 -4.73 -0.77 -1.06
C SER A 12 -3.56 -0.96 -0.09
N SER A 13 -3.41 -2.15 0.50
CA SER A 13 -2.21 -2.53 1.24
C SER A 13 -0.98 -2.48 0.35
N ASP A 14 -1.05 -3.06 -0.85
CA ASP A 14 0.12 -3.29 -1.70
C ASP A 14 0.50 -2.03 -2.47
N TYR A 15 -0.46 -1.40 -3.17
CA TYR A 15 -0.15 -0.26 -4.02
C TYR A 15 0.08 1.06 -3.26
N HIS A 16 -0.35 1.16 -2.00
CA HIS A 16 -0.28 2.40 -1.21
C HIS A 16 0.48 2.23 0.11
N LEU A 17 -0.01 1.39 1.03
CA LEU A 17 0.56 1.27 2.37
C LEU A 17 1.99 0.70 2.33
N PHE A 18 2.15 -0.52 1.81
CA PHE A 18 3.42 -1.21 1.71
C PHE A 18 4.34 -0.56 0.69
N ARG A 19 3.82 0.01 -0.39
CA ARG A 19 4.61 0.83 -1.31
C ARG A 19 5.29 1.99 -0.57
N SER A 20 4.53 2.76 0.22
CA SER A 20 5.11 3.86 1.00
C SER A 20 6.05 3.36 2.10
N MET A 21 5.74 2.23 2.73
CA MET A 21 6.57 1.64 3.78
C MET A 21 7.90 1.13 3.23
N ALA A 22 7.91 0.47 2.07
CA ALA A 22 9.11 -0.02 1.40
C ALA A 22 10.08 1.11 1.08
N HIS A 23 9.57 2.27 0.63
CA HIS A 23 10.40 3.46 0.45
C HIS A 23 11.06 3.92 1.75
N ALA A 24 10.32 3.95 2.87
CA ALA A 24 10.86 4.33 4.17
C ALA A 24 11.84 3.29 4.73
N LEU A 25 11.62 2.01 4.44
CA LEU A 25 12.49 0.90 4.87
C LEU A 25 13.82 0.84 4.11
N THR A 26 13.95 1.51 2.96
CA THR A 26 15.14 1.40 2.10
C THR A 26 16.42 1.88 2.81
N GLU A 27 16.29 2.75 3.81
CA GLU A 27 17.41 3.33 4.55
C GLU A 27 17.61 2.73 5.96
N GLU A 28 16.82 1.71 6.31
CA GLU A 28 16.76 1.19 7.68
C GLU A 28 17.48 -0.16 7.81
N CYS A 29 18.28 -0.30 8.86
CA CYS A 29 18.94 -1.55 9.25
C CYS A 29 18.56 -1.92 10.68
N PHE A 30 17.87 -3.05 10.86
CA PHE A 30 17.43 -3.51 12.18
C PHE A 30 18.31 -4.64 12.71
N ASN A 31 18.63 -4.57 14.00
CA ASN A 31 19.45 -5.58 14.69
C ASN A 31 18.63 -6.52 15.60
N SER A 32 17.32 -6.32 15.70
CA SER A 32 16.43 -7.17 16.49
C SER A 32 14.98 -7.08 15.99
N TYR A 33 14.16 -8.06 16.38
CA TYR A 33 12.74 -8.08 16.07
C TYR A 33 12.00 -6.92 16.75
N GLU A 34 12.35 -6.59 17.99
CA GLU A 34 11.74 -5.51 18.76
C GLU A 34 11.95 -4.14 18.08
N ASN A 35 13.10 -3.94 17.43
CA ASN A 35 13.36 -2.73 16.66
C ASN A 35 12.47 -2.64 15.42
N VAL A 36 12.21 -3.78 14.74
CA VAL A 36 11.29 -3.83 13.60
C VAL A 36 9.86 -3.53 14.04
N GLU A 37 9.39 -4.18 15.11
CA GLU A 37 8.03 -3.99 15.63
C GLU A 37 7.79 -2.54 16.06
N LYS A 38 8.76 -1.95 16.78
CA LYS A 38 8.71 -0.55 17.17
C LYS A 38 8.68 0.37 15.96
N TRP A 39 9.57 0.16 14.98
CA TRP A 39 9.62 0.99 13.78
C TRP A 39 8.32 0.94 12.99
N VAL A 40 7.73 -0.26 12.81
CA VAL A 40 6.45 -0.41 12.10
C VAL A 40 5.33 0.33 12.84
N THR A 41 5.28 0.20 14.17
CA THR A 41 4.28 0.87 15.01
C THR A 41 4.42 2.39 14.91
N ASP A 42 5.63 2.91 15.08
CA ASP A 42 5.92 4.34 15.00
C ASP A 42 5.64 4.89 13.59
N TRP A 43 6.00 4.14 12.54
CA TRP A 43 5.76 4.55 11.15
C TRP A 43 4.26 4.62 10.84
N ILE A 44 3.46 3.65 11.27
CA ILE A 44 2.00 3.68 11.08
C ILE A 44 1.39 4.85 11.87
N ALA A 45 1.81 5.05 13.12
CA ALA A 45 1.34 6.16 13.95
C ALA A 45 1.74 7.54 13.39
N SER A 46 2.82 7.63 12.62
CA SER A 46 3.27 8.86 11.96
C SER A 46 2.38 9.30 10.78
N LYS A 47 1.48 8.44 10.28
CA LYS A 47 0.64 8.76 9.13
C LYS A 47 -0.68 9.38 9.56
N ASP A 48 -1.01 10.50 8.94
CA ASP A 48 -2.33 11.13 9.11
C ASP A 48 -3.46 10.22 8.60
N GLU A 49 -4.66 10.38 9.16
CA GLU A 49 -5.88 9.72 8.66
C GLU A 49 -6.08 9.94 7.14
N SER A 50 -5.70 11.13 6.66
CA SER A 50 -5.77 11.49 5.25
C SER A 50 -4.94 10.58 4.34
N PHE A 51 -3.83 10.03 4.83
CA PHE A 51 -2.98 9.08 4.11
C PHE A 51 -3.75 7.78 3.85
N PHE A 52 -4.38 7.20 4.87
CA PHE A 52 -5.16 5.98 4.74
C PHE A 52 -6.41 6.22 3.88
N ARG A 53 -7.11 7.33 4.12
CA ARG A 53 -8.28 7.73 3.34
C ARG A 53 -7.95 7.89 1.86
N ARG A 54 -6.79 8.46 1.54
CA ARG A 54 -6.31 8.57 0.15
C ARG A 54 -6.08 7.20 -0.47
N GLY A 55 -5.41 6.29 0.25
CA GLY A 55 -5.21 4.91 -0.21
C GLY A 55 -6.52 4.24 -0.61
N ILE A 56 -7.56 4.33 0.23
CA ILE A 56 -8.87 3.75 -0.09
C ILE A 56 -9.56 4.46 -1.26
N ARG A 57 -9.50 5.79 -1.33
CA ARG A 57 -10.16 6.56 -2.40
C ARG A 57 -9.57 6.31 -3.78
N LEU A 58 -8.28 6.00 -3.88
CA LEU A 58 -7.63 5.65 -5.14
C LEU A 58 -8.14 4.34 -5.74
N LEU A 59 -8.85 3.51 -4.96
CA LEU A 59 -9.39 2.25 -5.44
C LEU A 59 -10.40 2.45 -6.58
N THR A 60 -11.21 3.52 -6.55
CA THR A 60 -12.17 3.82 -7.61
C THR A 60 -11.46 4.13 -8.93
N GLU A 61 -10.45 5.01 -8.91
CA GLU A 61 -9.65 5.34 -10.10
C GLU A 61 -8.92 4.10 -10.65
N ARG A 62 -8.38 3.25 -9.76
CA ARG A 62 -7.71 2.01 -10.14
C ARG A 62 -8.66 1.02 -10.80
N TRP A 63 -9.88 0.85 -10.28
CA TRP A 63 -10.88 0.01 -10.94
C TRP A 63 -11.28 0.53 -12.33
N GLU A 64 -11.40 1.84 -12.49
CA GLU A 64 -11.65 2.43 -13.80
C GLU A 64 -10.52 2.10 -14.78
N LYS A 65 -9.26 2.14 -14.33
CA LYS A 65 -8.10 1.72 -15.13
C LYS A 65 -8.11 0.23 -15.48
N VAL A 66 -8.45 -0.65 -14.54
CA VAL A 66 -8.61 -2.09 -14.82
C VAL A 66 -9.63 -2.32 -15.94
N ILE A 67 -10.79 -1.66 -15.85
CA ILE A 67 -11.86 -1.80 -16.83
C ILE A 67 -11.42 -1.25 -18.19
N ALA A 68 -10.80 -0.07 -18.21
CA ALA A 68 -10.30 0.54 -19.43
C ALA A 68 -9.19 -0.28 -20.10
N ASN A 69 -8.51 -1.13 -19.34
CA ASN A 69 -7.41 -1.98 -19.80
C ASN A 69 -7.82 -3.45 -19.95
N ASP A 70 -9.12 -3.74 -20.08
CA ASP A 70 -9.67 -5.09 -20.28
C ASP A 70 -9.15 -6.13 -19.27
N GLY A 71 -8.97 -5.71 -18.01
CA GLY A 71 -8.48 -6.56 -16.92
C GLY A 71 -6.96 -6.77 -16.89
N GLN A 72 -6.20 -6.17 -17.80
CA GLN A 72 -4.73 -6.22 -17.79
C GLN A 72 -4.15 -5.25 -16.75
N TYR A 73 -2.90 -5.52 -16.35
CA TYR A 73 -2.15 -4.63 -15.46
C TYR A 73 -1.90 -3.25 -16.08
N PHE A 74 -1.88 -2.23 -15.24
CA PHE A 74 -1.64 -0.84 -15.60
C PHE A 74 -0.64 -0.18 -14.63
N ASP A 75 -0.04 0.92 -15.07
CA ASP A 75 0.87 1.76 -14.27
C ASP A 75 0.13 2.87 -13.48
#